data_AF-A0A075I1U9-F1
#
_entry.id   AF-A0A075I1U9-F1
#
_cell.length_a   1.000
_cell.length_b   1.000
_cell.length_c   1.000
_cell.angle_alpha   90.00
_cell.angle_beta   90.00
_cell.angle_gamma   90.00
#
_symmetry.space_group_name_H-M   'P 1'
#
loop_
_entity.id
_entity.type
_entity.pdbx_description
1 polymer ?
#
loop_
_entity_poly.entity_id
_entity_poly.type
_entity_poly.pdbx_seq_one_letter_code
_entity_poly.pdbx_strand_id
1 'polypeptide(L)' 'METDINLPYIHEKTALEVKLTRAKLDSIVTSLVERCKPSIDKALEDAKISTSEITKIVLVGGPTRMPIVKNS' A
#
# COMPACT_ATOMS: atom_id res chain seq x y z
N MET A 1 -3.49 -14.38 -5.67
CA MET A 1 -4.30 -13.40 -6.42
C MET A 1 -3.42 -12.74 -7.46
N GLU A 2 -3.89 -12.75 -8.69
CA GLU A 2 -3.21 -12.16 -9.85
C GLU A 2 -4.26 -11.54 -10.77
N THR A 3 -3.83 -10.59 -11.58
CA THR A 3 -4.68 -9.89 -12.55
C THR A 3 -3.93 -9.78 -13.86
N ASP A 4 -4.63 -10.06 -14.95
CA ASP A 4 -4.10 -9.93 -16.30
C ASP A 4 -4.27 -8.48 -16.77
N ILE A 5 -3.18 -7.87 -17.20
CA ILE A 5 -3.12 -6.52 -17.77
C ILE A 5 -2.90 -6.69 -19.27
N ASN A 6 -3.91 -6.36 -20.07
CA ASN A 6 -3.81 -6.35 -21.52
C ASN A 6 -4.06 -4.92 -22.04
N LEU A 7 -3.06 -4.33 -22.69
CA LEU A 7 -3.13 -3.02 -23.35
C LEU A 7 -2.71 -3.19 -24.82
N PRO A 8 -3.67 -3.16 -25.78
CA PRO A 8 -3.36 -3.44 -27.19
C PRO A 8 -2.54 -2.35 -27.90
N TYR A 9 -2.45 -1.15 -27.32
CA TYR A 9 -1.76 0.00 -27.90
C TYR A 9 -0.99 0.79 -26.84
N ILE A 10 0.06 0.19 -26.26
CA ILE A 10 0.87 0.89 -25.24
C ILE A 10 1.79 1.95 -25.87
N HIS A 11 2.33 1.65 -27.05
CA HIS A 11 3.11 2.55 -27.89
C HIS A 11 3.03 2.03 -29.32
N GLU A 12 2.91 2.90 -30.33
CA GLU A 12 2.61 2.59 -31.75
C GLU A 12 2.78 1.12 -32.18
N LYS A 13 1.65 0.43 -32.42
CA LYS A 13 1.53 -0.99 -32.82
C LYS A 13 2.08 -2.04 -31.83
N THR A 14 2.47 -1.66 -30.63
CA THR A 14 2.92 -2.56 -29.56
C THR A 14 1.77 -2.85 -28.59
N ALA A 15 1.53 -4.15 -28.34
CA ALA A 15 0.64 -4.63 -27.30
C ALA A 15 1.43 -5.00 -26.04
N LEU A 16 0.84 -4.75 -24.86
CA LEU A 16 1.36 -5.19 -23.57
C LEU A 16 0.41 -6.22 -22.97
N GLU A 17 0.92 -7.43 -22.77
CA GLU A 17 0.22 -8.48 -22.02
C GLU A 17 1.08 -8.91 -20.84
N VAL A 18 0.67 -8.57 -19.63
CA VAL A 18 1.42 -8.85 -18.40
C VAL A 18 0.48 -9.37 -17.33
N LYS A 19 0.88 -10.43 -16.64
CA LYS A 19 0.22 -10.87 -15.40
C LYS A 19 0.84 -10.17 -14.21
N LEU A 20 0.06 -9.37 -13.49
CA LEU A 20 0.51 -8.74 -12.24
C LEU A 20 0.04 -9.59 -11.06
N THR A 21 1.00 -10.17 -10.35
CA THR A 21 0.71 -10.89 -9.10
C THR A 21 0.64 -9.91 -7.94
N ARG A 22 -0.12 -10.29 -6.91
CA ARG A 22 -0.20 -9.50 -5.69
C ARG A 22 1.16 -9.32 -5.01
N ALA A 23 1.96 -10.38 -4.95
CA ALA A 23 3.31 -10.32 -4.38
C ALA A 23 4.21 -9.32 -5.12
N LYS A 24 4.09 -9.24 -6.45
CA LYS A 24 4.85 -8.26 -7.22
C LYS A 24 4.40 -6.83 -6.92
N LEU A 25 3.10 -6.58 -6.86
CA LEU A 25 2.57 -5.27 -6.46
C LEU A 25 3.06 -4.88 -5.06
N ASP A 26 2.93 -5.79 -4.09
CA ASP A 26 3.37 -5.57 -2.72
C ASP A 26 4.87 -5.20 -2.69
N SER A 27 5.73 -5.93 -3.41
CA SER A 27 7.17 -5.63 -3.49
C SER A 27 7.50 -4.23 -4.05
N ILE A 28 6.66 -3.70 -4.95
CA ILE A 28 6.86 -2.38 -5.55
C ILE A 28 6.48 -1.28 -4.54
N VAL A 29 5.46 -1.52 -3.71
CA VAL A 29 4.90 -0.51 -2.80
C VAL A 29 5.43 -0.60 -1.37
N THR A 30 6.14 -1.67 -0.98
CA THR A 30 6.68 -1.86 0.38
C THR A 30 7.43 -0.64 0.89
N SER A 31 8.37 -0.10 0.10
CA SER A 31 9.17 1.05 0.51
C SER A 31 8.35 2.32 0.72
N LEU A 32 7.21 2.46 0.04
CA LEU A 32 6.30 3.59 0.24
C LEU A 32 5.52 3.44 1.56
N VAL A 33 5.08 2.22 1.89
CA VAL A 33 4.36 1.93 3.14
C VAL A 33 5.29 2.11 4.35
N GLU A 34 6.53 1.64 4.26
CA GLU A 34 7.53 1.79 5.33
C GLU A 34 7.82 3.26 5.66
N ARG A 35 7.81 4.14 4.65
CA ARG A 35 7.98 5.59 4.83
C ARG A 35 6.85 6.26 5.61
N CYS A 36 5.70 5.62 5.75
CA CYS A 36 4.59 6.14 6.56
C CYS A 36 4.81 5.91 8.07
N LYS A 37 5.60 4.89 8.45
CA LYS A 37 5.80 4.50 9.85
C LYS A 37 6.37 5.62 10.74
N PRO A 38 7.43 6.35 10.33
CA PRO A 38 7.97 7.43 11.15
C PRO A 38 6.97 8.56 11.45
N SER A 39 6.02 8.82 10.55
CA SER A 39 4.98 9.82 10.77
C SER A 39 3.95 9.38 11.82
N ILE A 40 3.67 8.08 11.90
CA ILE A 40 2.79 7.50 12.93
C ILE A 40 3.49 7.54 14.28
N ASP A 41 4.74 7.08 14.34
CA ASP A 41 5.54 7.06 15.57
C ASP A 41 5.65 8.47 16.16
N LYS A 42 5.98 9.46 15.32
CA LYS A 42 6.04 10.87 15.73
C LYS A 42 4.71 11.40 16.25
N ALA A 43 3.59 11.04 15.61
CA ALA A 43 2.28 11.47 16.08
C ALA A 43 1.93 10.91 17.47
N LEU A 44 2.38 9.69 17.77
CA LEU A 44 2.24 9.08 19.10
C LEU A 44 3.14 9.75 20.14
N GLU A 45 4.38 10.05 19.76
CA GLU A 45 5.33 10.79 20.61
C GLU A 45 4.81 12.19 20.97
N ASP A 46 4.31 12.94 19.97
CA ASP A 46 3.74 14.27 20.16
C ASP A 46 2.48 14.22 21.05
N ALA A 47 1.69 13.16 20.94
CA ALA A 47 0.50 12.92 21.77
C ALA A 47 0.84 12.35 23.16
N LYS A 48 2.09 11.91 23.39
CA LYS A 48 2.57 11.27 24.64
C LYS A 48 1.74 10.06 25.07
N ILE A 49 1.26 9.27 24.10
CA ILE A 49 0.51 8.04 24.34
C ILE A 49 1.29 6.81 23.87
N SER A 50 1.14 5.71 24.58
CA SER A 50 1.62 4.41 24.13
C SER A 50 0.66 3.77 23.13
N THR A 51 1.17 2.86 22.30
CA THR A 51 0.33 2.09 21.36
C THR A 51 -0.74 1.26 22.07
N SER A 52 -0.50 0.85 23.31
CA SER A 52 -1.48 0.12 24.15
C SER A 52 -2.68 0.95 24.58
N GLU A 53 -2.59 2.28 24.56
CA GLU A 53 -3.70 3.17 24.94
C GLU A 53 -4.66 3.42 23.76
N ILE A 54 -4.31 2.97 22.55
CA ILE A 54 -5.15 3.13 21.35
C ILE A 54 -6.35 2.18 21.41
N THR A 55 -7.56 2.73 21.53
CA THR A 55 -8.79 1.93 21.59
C THR A 55 -9.35 1.59 20.21
N LYS A 56 -9.10 2.45 19.21
CA LYS A 56 -9.67 2.29 17.87
C LYS A 56 -8.76 2.91 16.83
N ILE A 57 -8.57 2.20 15.72
CA ILE A 57 -7.89 2.69 14.52
C ILE A 57 -8.94 2.92 13.44
N VAL A 58 -8.97 4.12 12.86
CA VAL A 58 -9.87 4.47 11.75
C VAL A 58 -9.03 4.73 10.50
N LEU A 59 -9.23 3.90 9.48
CA LEU A 59 -8.53 4.02 8.21
C LEU A 59 -9.38 4.82 7.22
N VAL A 60 -8.84 5.93 6.73
CA VAL A 60 -9.52 6.85 5.81
C VAL A 60 -8.75 6.95 4.49
N GLY A 61 -9.48 6.94 3.37
CA GLY A 61 -8.93 7.07 2.03
C GLY A 61 -8.76 5.74 1.29
N GLY A 62 -8.83 5.80 -0.04
CA GLY A 62 -8.76 4.62 -0.92
C GLY A 62 -7.52 3.73 -0.70
N PRO A 63 -6.30 4.27 -0.58
CA PRO A 63 -5.08 3.47 -0.41
C PRO A 63 -5.09 2.55 0.82
N THR A 64 -5.83 2.90 1.88
CA THR A 64 -5.95 2.07 3.09
C THR A 64 -6.74 0.78 2.86
N ARG A 65 -7.38 0.61 1.70
CA ARG A 65 -8.05 -0.64 1.31
C ARG A 65 -7.06 -1.70 0.82
N MET A 66 -5.82 -1.34 0.53
CA MET A 66 -4.78 -2.28 0.13
C MET A 66 -4.45 -3.22 1.30
N PRO A 67 -4.47 -4.55 1.11
CA PRO A 67 -4.21 -5.46 2.21
C PRO A 67 -2.81 -5.37 2.81
N ILE A 68 -1.80 -4.92 2.06
CA ILE A 68 -0.45 -4.67 2.61
C ILE A 68 -0.48 -3.57 3.68
N VAL A 69 -1.38 -2.59 3.58
CA VAL A 69 -1.49 -1.48 4.56
C VAL A 69 -2.28 -1.90 5.82
N LYS A 70 -3.18 -2.87 5.69
CA LYS A 70 -3.99 -3.35 6.83
C LYS A 70 -3.28 -4.42 7.67
N ASN A 71 -2.36 -5.15 7.05
CA ASN A 71 -1.65 -6.27 7.67
C ASN A 71 -0.18 -5.94 7.95
N SER A 72 0.27 -4.71 7.65
CA SER A 72 1.60 -4.18 7.97
C SER A 72 1.71 -3.73 9.43
#